data_AF-A0A5R9MAN3-F1
#
_entry.id   AF-A0A5R9MAN3-F1
#
_cell.length_a   1.000
_cell.length_b   1.000
_cell.length_c   1.000
_cell.angle_alpha   90.00
_cell.angle_beta   90.00
_cell.angle_gamma   90.00
#
_symmetry.space_group_name_H-M   'P 1'
#
loop_
_entity.id
_entity.type
_entity.pdbx_description
1 polymer ?
#
loop_
_entity_poly.entity_id
_entity_poly.type
_entity_poly.pdbx_seq_one_letter_code
_entity_poly.pdbx_strand_id
1 'polypeptide(L)'
;MKRHLTALAAAMVALTAGAGAIFAGSVPDRAEAAGRGNPHGVTGDLAHSSNRAISKAEALAHPERLVTLAKSLHTRVVNARLPLTTDQGALWPSDSDPRWLISCNESDPDKPGLLRTELATGRSQTILTGTEACDPVRRTAWGTIVIGEETGGGPEGGRLYELIDPLHTTGVTLDRSTGRFSGGTGAANLTVRPGVGRMSYEGISVLPNGLLYYADENRPDKGAPGGALFKFVPDKPRAAGVGPIHRLSESPFASGRVYGLRLGRYEGGRDYGQGTQTGQGAWIPVPDRTDPDLTGATAALHLTGLYRPEDMDLDGTALAAGQVRACVNETGNEDEAQNWGESVCLTDGTVAAATTNAAIPQIQLFVPGSPAVNMPDNLAFRPGRGTWVVHEDGDTESDLQGFHGNDLWSCLPDGSDPDLQSDGCIRVATVNDPMGSFTGGVFDATGRHLYVIVQYNVTGYGVLLDISGWK
;
A
#
# COMPACT_ATOMS: atom_id res chain seq x y z
N MET A 1 84.08 5.07 -17.54
CA MET A 1 84.15 5.90 -16.31
C MET A 1 82.73 6.29 -15.91
N LYS A 2 82.37 5.99 -14.65
CA LYS A 2 81.33 6.60 -13.79
C LYS A 2 80.12 7.30 -14.44
N ARG A 3 78.96 6.68 -14.23
CA ARG A 3 77.63 7.21 -13.84
C ARG A 3 77.37 8.71 -14.06
N HIS A 4 76.21 9.04 -14.64
CA HIS A 4 75.14 9.76 -13.92
C HIS A 4 73.78 9.53 -14.60
N LEU A 5 72.86 8.92 -13.84
CA LEU A 5 71.42 8.92 -14.07
C LEU A 5 70.92 10.37 -14.00
N THR A 6 70.09 10.77 -14.96
CA THR A 6 69.18 11.92 -14.81
C THR A 6 67.77 11.41 -15.06
N ALA A 7 66.94 11.50 -14.04
CA ALA A 7 65.55 11.08 -14.06
C ALA A 7 64.73 12.02 -14.95
N LEU A 8 64.01 11.46 -15.93
CA LEU A 8 62.93 12.16 -16.62
C LEU A 8 61.63 11.90 -15.83
N ALA A 9 61.06 12.97 -15.28
CA ALA A 9 59.72 12.97 -14.73
C ALA A 9 58.72 12.81 -15.89
N ALA A 10 58.02 11.68 -15.94
CA ALA A 10 56.88 11.49 -16.83
C ALA A 10 55.67 12.21 -16.22
N ALA A 11 55.26 13.31 -16.86
CA ALA A 11 53.98 13.95 -16.59
C ALA A 11 52.86 13.01 -17.11
N MET A 12 52.14 12.35 -16.19
CA MET A 12 50.85 11.75 -16.51
C MET A 12 49.82 12.88 -16.63
N VAL A 13 49.46 13.22 -17.87
CA VAL A 13 48.23 13.96 -18.16
C VAL A 13 47.08 12.96 -18.11
N ALA A 14 46.31 13.00 -17.03
CA ALA A 14 45.06 12.26 -16.91
C ALA A 14 44.03 12.86 -17.88
N LEU A 15 43.70 12.10 -18.92
CA LEU A 15 42.56 12.33 -19.81
C LEU A 15 41.40 11.44 -19.33
N THR A 16 40.61 11.94 -18.38
CA THR A 16 39.31 11.34 -18.01
C THR A 16 38.36 12.39 -17.43
N ALA A 17 37.59 13.06 -18.28
CA ALA A 17 36.32 13.69 -17.92
C ALA A 17 35.55 13.97 -19.21
N GLY A 18 34.66 13.07 -19.59
CA GLY A 18 33.91 13.19 -20.84
C GLY A 18 32.98 12.01 -21.09
N ALA A 19 32.09 11.72 -20.14
CA ALA A 19 30.80 11.03 -20.30
C ALA A 19 30.35 10.53 -18.92
N GLY A 20 29.28 11.10 -18.37
CA GLY A 20 28.69 10.63 -17.13
C GLY A 20 28.12 11.76 -16.30
N ALA A 21 27.01 12.35 -16.75
CA ALA A 21 26.12 13.17 -15.91
C ALA A 21 24.83 13.50 -16.67
N ILE A 22 24.03 12.50 -17.05
CA ILE A 22 22.59 12.65 -17.34
C ILE A 22 21.95 11.31 -16.95
N PHE A 23 20.88 11.33 -16.14
CA PHE A 23 20.15 10.20 -15.50
C PHE A 23 20.52 9.81 -14.07
N ALA A 24 20.85 10.78 -13.23
CA ALA A 24 20.64 10.69 -11.79
C ALA A 24 20.39 12.12 -11.27
N GLY A 25 19.32 12.73 -11.79
CA GLY A 25 18.87 14.03 -11.31
C GLY A 25 17.94 13.78 -10.13
N SER A 26 18.31 14.28 -8.97
CA SER A 26 17.33 14.73 -7.98
C SER A 26 16.16 15.40 -8.71
N VAL A 27 14.95 14.91 -8.50
CA VAL A 27 13.71 15.43 -9.12
C VAL A 27 13.02 16.53 -8.27
N PRO A 28 13.69 17.60 -7.75
CA PRO A 28 12.95 18.79 -7.30
C PRO A 28 12.48 19.72 -8.42
N ASP A 29 13.08 19.68 -9.62
CA ASP A 29 12.99 20.82 -10.56
C ASP A 29 11.88 20.74 -11.63
N ARG A 30 11.16 19.62 -11.80
CA ARG A 30 10.17 19.50 -12.90
C ARG A 30 8.83 20.18 -12.59
N ALA A 31 8.39 20.16 -11.34
CA ALA A 31 7.08 20.70 -10.97
C ALA A 31 7.05 22.22 -10.78
N GLU A 32 8.18 22.86 -10.42
CA GLU A 32 8.30 24.33 -10.45
C GLU A 32 8.16 24.88 -11.88
N ALA A 33 8.57 24.12 -12.91
CA ALA A 33 8.45 24.52 -14.31
C ALA A 33 6.99 24.61 -14.80
N ALA A 34 6.04 23.94 -14.12
CA ALA A 34 4.60 23.98 -14.46
C ALA A 34 3.83 25.16 -13.82
N GLY A 35 4.51 26.08 -13.12
CA GLY A 35 3.90 27.31 -12.58
C GLY A 35 2.93 27.10 -11.40
N ARG A 36 2.86 25.89 -10.82
CA ARG A 36 2.11 25.61 -9.60
C ARG A 36 3.06 25.82 -8.41
N GLY A 37 3.02 27.01 -7.78
CA GLY A 37 4.03 27.41 -6.79
C GLY A 37 4.25 26.47 -5.59
N ASN A 38 3.34 25.53 -5.31
CA ASN A 38 3.57 24.42 -4.40
C ASN A 38 2.70 23.25 -4.87
N PRO A 39 3.23 22.23 -5.58
CA PRO A 39 2.46 21.13 -6.16
C PRO A 39 2.18 19.98 -5.17
N HIS A 40 3.01 19.80 -4.14
CA HIS A 40 2.79 18.80 -3.08
C HIS A 40 1.77 19.27 -2.02
N GLY A 41 1.59 20.58 -1.87
CA GLY A 41 0.74 21.16 -0.81
C GLY A 41 1.42 21.12 0.56
N VAL A 42 2.73 20.96 0.59
CA VAL A 42 3.60 20.91 1.77
C VAL A 42 4.71 21.94 1.60
N THR A 43 5.14 22.62 2.66
CA THR A 43 6.26 23.57 2.60
C THR A 43 7.33 23.19 3.60
N GLY A 44 8.60 23.32 3.23
CA GLY A 44 9.73 22.97 4.08
C GLY A 44 9.80 21.46 4.28
N ASP A 45 9.97 20.75 3.18
CA ASP A 45 10.27 19.31 3.11
C ASP A 45 11.51 18.94 3.93
N LEU A 46 11.66 17.65 4.19
CA LEU A 46 12.76 17.13 4.99
C LEU A 46 13.93 16.74 4.09
N ALA A 47 15.06 17.44 4.23
CA ALA A 47 16.26 17.16 3.44
C ALA A 47 16.83 15.75 3.68
N HIS A 48 16.65 15.22 4.90
CA HIS A 48 17.16 13.92 5.32
C HIS A 48 16.13 13.19 6.19
N SER A 49 16.16 11.87 6.17
CA SER A 49 15.50 10.99 7.13
C SER A 49 16.05 11.25 8.54
N SER A 50 15.31 10.84 9.56
CA SER A 50 15.81 10.92 10.93
C SER A 50 17.00 10.01 11.11
N ASN A 51 18.10 10.54 11.63
CA ASN A 51 19.26 9.76 12.06
C ASN A 51 19.37 9.74 13.59
N ARG A 52 18.27 10.04 14.30
CA ARG A 52 18.20 9.97 15.75
C ARG A 52 17.04 9.13 16.24
N ALA A 53 17.36 8.06 16.95
CA ALA A 53 16.40 7.31 17.76
C ALA A 53 16.03 8.09 19.04
N ILE A 54 14.72 8.20 19.33
CA ILE A 54 14.25 8.65 20.65
C ILE A 54 14.20 7.47 21.63
N SER A 55 14.32 7.77 22.93
CA SER A 55 14.22 6.72 23.94
C SER A 55 12.78 6.27 24.15
N LYS A 56 12.58 5.03 24.64
CA LYS A 56 11.27 4.54 25.10
C LYS A 56 10.58 5.49 26.07
N ALA A 57 11.33 6.04 27.02
CA ALA A 57 10.78 6.95 28.02
C ALA A 57 10.31 8.27 27.38
N GLU A 58 11.05 8.79 26.41
CA GLU A 58 10.67 9.97 25.64
C GLU A 58 9.43 9.69 24.78
N ALA A 59 9.40 8.58 24.04
CA ALA A 59 8.26 8.20 23.20
C ALA A 59 6.97 7.97 24.01
N LEU A 60 7.06 7.35 25.20
CA LEU A 60 5.90 7.16 26.08
C LEU A 60 5.38 8.47 26.68
N ALA A 61 6.26 9.43 26.94
CA ALA A 61 5.89 10.75 27.48
C ALA A 61 5.38 11.70 26.38
N HIS A 62 5.93 11.56 25.17
CA HIS A 62 5.71 12.42 24.02
C HIS A 62 5.57 11.59 22.73
N PRO A 63 4.46 10.87 22.53
CA PRO A 63 4.29 10.02 21.34
C PRO A 63 4.33 10.81 20.04
N GLU A 64 4.02 12.11 20.06
CA GLU A 64 4.16 13.02 18.92
C GLU A 64 5.62 13.14 18.43
N ARG A 65 6.61 12.86 19.28
CA ARG A 65 8.03 12.90 18.92
C ARG A 65 8.51 11.65 18.22
N LEU A 66 7.67 10.61 18.09
CA LEU A 66 7.98 9.46 17.24
C LEU A 66 8.17 9.87 15.78
N VAL A 67 7.69 11.04 15.38
CA VAL A 67 7.82 11.52 14.00
C VAL A 67 8.39 12.92 13.95
N THR A 68 9.19 13.18 12.91
CA THR A 68 9.56 14.53 12.47
C THR A 68 8.79 14.83 11.19
N LEU A 69 8.19 16.02 11.10
CA LEU A 69 7.35 16.42 9.97
C LEU A 69 7.91 17.63 9.22
N ALA A 70 7.60 17.72 7.93
CA ALA A 70 7.80 18.92 7.13
C ALA A 70 7.11 20.14 7.77
N LYS A 71 7.66 21.34 7.55
CA LYS A 71 7.35 22.55 8.33
C LYS A 71 5.86 22.93 8.37
N SER A 72 5.10 22.71 7.30
CA SER A 72 3.67 23.01 7.28
C SER A 72 2.78 21.96 7.92
N LEU A 73 3.31 20.76 8.20
CA LEU A 73 2.54 19.65 8.73
C LEU A 73 2.56 19.66 10.25
N HIS A 74 1.48 19.16 10.84
CA HIS A 74 1.27 19.10 12.28
C HIS A 74 0.71 17.75 12.67
N THR A 75 1.24 17.16 13.73
CA THR A 75 0.73 15.89 14.28
C THR A 75 -0.17 16.13 15.49
N ARG A 76 -1.26 15.38 15.55
CA ARG A 76 -2.05 15.15 16.75
C ARG A 76 -2.06 13.65 17.03
N VAL A 77 -1.66 13.26 18.23
CA VAL A 77 -1.77 11.86 18.67
C VAL A 77 -3.24 11.56 18.96
N VAL A 78 -3.83 10.64 18.19
CA VAL A 78 -5.21 10.17 18.39
C VAL A 78 -5.22 9.08 19.45
N ASN A 79 -4.34 8.08 19.33
CA ASN A 79 -4.20 6.99 20.28
C ASN A 79 -2.73 6.55 20.34
N ALA A 80 -2.17 6.36 21.54
CA ALA A 80 -0.79 5.96 21.76
C ALA A 80 -0.63 4.54 22.35
N ARG A 81 -1.70 3.75 22.35
CA ARG A 81 -1.80 2.45 23.01
C ARG A 81 -2.59 1.43 22.19
N LEU A 82 -2.49 1.49 20.87
CA LEU A 82 -2.98 0.42 20.02
C LEU A 82 -2.06 -0.81 20.18
N PRO A 83 -2.52 -2.02 19.81
CA PRO A 83 -1.62 -3.16 19.61
C PRO A 83 -0.41 -2.79 18.73
N LEU A 84 0.74 -3.42 18.98
CA LEU A 84 2.01 -3.02 18.35
C LEU A 84 2.01 -3.16 16.82
N THR A 85 1.31 -4.18 16.33
CA THR A 85 1.21 -4.56 14.90
C THR A 85 -0.14 -4.09 14.32
N THR A 86 -0.64 -2.94 14.79
CA THR A 86 -1.89 -2.39 14.22
C THR A 86 -1.54 -1.82 12.87
N ASP A 87 -2.15 -2.40 11.86
CA ASP A 87 -1.90 -2.11 10.45
C ASP A 87 -3.20 -1.71 9.76
N GLN A 88 -3.07 -0.91 8.70
CA GLN A 88 -4.09 -0.43 7.79
C GLN A 88 -5.33 0.22 8.45
N GLY A 89 -6.00 1.07 7.70
CA GLY A 89 -7.04 1.92 8.27
C GLY A 89 -8.12 2.32 7.28
N ALA A 90 -9.38 2.15 7.68
CA ALA A 90 -10.53 2.67 6.98
C ALA A 90 -11.29 3.68 7.84
N LEU A 91 -11.48 4.89 7.31
CA LEU A 91 -12.29 5.92 7.94
C LEU A 91 -13.78 5.54 7.91
N TRP A 92 -14.48 5.78 9.02
CA TRP A 92 -15.89 5.43 9.18
C TRP A 92 -16.70 6.55 9.86
N PRO A 93 -17.97 6.81 9.45
CA PRO A 93 -18.73 6.12 8.38
C PRO A 93 -18.39 6.58 6.96
N SER A 94 -17.62 7.66 6.83
CA SER A 94 -17.26 8.24 5.54
C SER A 94 -16.00 9.09 5.69
N ASP A 95 -15.31 9.33 4.59
CA ASP A 95 -14.09 10.13 4.58
C ASP A 95 -14.39 11.63 4.73
N SER A 96 -15.62 12.08 4.46
CA SER A 96 -16.02 13.49 4.57
C SER A 96 -16.35 13.95 5.99
N ASP A 97 -16.77 13.03 6.85
CA ASP A 97 -17.03 13.29 8.26
C ASP A 97 -16.68 12.05 9.10
N PRO A 98 -15.38 11.69 9.17
CA PRO A 98 -14.97 10.50 9.89
C PRO A 98 -15.13 10.71 11.40
N ARG A 99 -15.59 9.66 12.08
CA ARG A 99 -15.72 9.60 13.54
C ARG A 99 -14.87 8.47 14.13
N TRP A 100 -14.60 7.46 13.32
CA TRP A 100 -13.86 6.27 13.71
C TRP A 100 -12.79 5.94 12.65
N LEU A 101 -11.71 5.34 13.10
CA LEU A 101 -10.84 4.52 12.27
C LEU A 101 -11.13 3.05 12.59
N ILE A 102 -11.40 2.26 11.57
CA ILE A 102 -11.44 0.80 11.67
C ILE A 102 -10.10 0.28 11.17
N SER A 103 -9.33 -0.39 12.02
CA SER A 103 -7.96 -0.81 11.73
C SER A 103 -7.77 -2.29 11.92
N CYS A 104 -6.97 -2.89 11.06
CA CYS A 104 -6.52 -4.27 11.21
C CYS A 104 -5.42 -4.34 12.28
N ASN A 105 -5.07 -5.56 12.68
CA ASN A 105 -3.96 -5.84 13.55
C ASN A 105 -3.37 -7.20 13.17
N GLU A 106 -2.13 -7.21 12.71
CA GLU A 106 -1.42 -8.34 12.12
C GLU A 106 -0.95 -9.40 13.12
N SER A 107 -1.55 -9.42 14.32
CA SER A 107 -1.15 -10.35 15.36
C SER A 107 -1.73 -11.76 15.16
N ASP A 108 -1.29 -12.67 16.02
CA ASP A 108 -1.84 -14.02 16.17
C ASP A 108 -3.37 -14.03 16.46
N PRO A 109 -4.09 -15.13 16.12
CA PRO A 109 -5.53 -15.28 16.33
C PRO A 109 -6.07 -15.04 17.74
N ASP A 110 -5.24 -15.17 18.78
CA ASP A 110 -5.65 -14.94 20.17
C ASP A 110 -5.66 -13.44 20.56
N LYS A 111 -5.18 -12.57 19.67
CA LYS A 111 -5.16 -11.11 19.84
C LYS A 111 -6.36 -10.45 19.13
N PRO A 112 -6.61 -9.16 19.40
CA PRO A 112 -7.51 -8.36 18.56
C PRO A 112 -7.07 -8.45 17.10
N GLY A 113 -7.98 -8.76 16.18
CA GLY A 113 -7.74 -8.73 14.74
C GLY A 113 -8.27 -7.47 14.08
N LEU A 114 -9.49 -7.04 14.44
CA LEU A 114 -10.10 -5.81 13.96
C LEU A 114 -10.45 -4.90 15.13
N LEU A 115 -10.07 -3.63 15.04
CA LEU A 115 -10.30 -2.60 16.05
C LEU A 115 -11.16 -1.47 15.48
N ARG A 116 -11.90 -0.79 16.35
CA ARG A 116 -12.45 0.54 16.06
C ARG A 116 -11.93 1.55 17.06
N THR A 117 -11.43 2.68 16.56
CA THR A 117 -10.88 3.76 17.38
C THR A 117 -11.64 5.05 17.12
N GLU A 118 -12.23 5.63 18.16
CA GLU A 118 -12.92 6.93 18.07
C GLU A 118 -11.91 8.06 17.87
N LEU A 119 -12.00 8.79 16.76
CA LEU A 119 -10.99 9.79 16.37
C LEU A 119 -10.93 11.00 17.31
N ALA A 120 -12.06 11.30 17.98
CA ALA A 120 -12.17 12.43 18.90
C ALA A 120 -11.52 12.14 20.27
N THR A 121 -11.61 10.90 20.76
CA THR A 121 -11.17 10.56 22.13
C THR A 121 -10.01 9.56 22.17
N GLY A 122 -9.66 8.94 21.04
CA GLY A 122 -8.66 7.87 20.98
C GLY A 122 -9.11 6.54 21.57
N ARG A 123 -10.39 6.38 21.92
CA ARG A 123 -10.87 5.16 22.59
C ARG A 123 -10.98 4.03 21.57
N SER A 124 -10.26 2.94 21.81
CA SER A 124 -10.28 1.76 20.95
C SER A 124 -11.05 0.59 21.56
N GLN A 125 -11.71 -0.19 20.71
CA GLN A 125 -12.42 -1.42 21.08
C GLN A 125 -12.23 -2.50 20.03
N THR A 126 -12.09 -3.75 20.47
CA THR A 126 -12.02 -4.91 19.59
C THR A 126 -13.37 -5.26 18.98
N ILE A 127 -13.44 -5.29 17.65
CA ILE A 127 -14.58 -5.81 16.89
C ILE A 127 -14.45 -7.33 16.74
N LEU A 128 -13.30 -7.80 16.27
CA LEU A 128 -13.06 -9.18 15.87
C LEU A 128 -11.74 -9.69 16.46
N THR A 129 -11.73 -10.93 16.94
CA THR A 129 -10.53 -11.76 17.19
C THR A 129 -10.57 -13.00 16.31
N GLY A 130 -9.46 -13.73 16.22
CA GLY A 130 -9.41 -15.00 15.50
C GLY A 130 -8.93 -14.90 14.06
N THR A 131 -8.64 -13.71 13.53
CA THR A 131 -7.87 -13.55 12.29
C THR A 131 -6.39 -13.76 12.58
N GLU A 132 -5.61 -14.24 11.61
CA GLU A 132 -4.15 -14.27 11.66
C GLU A 132 -3.62 -13.25 10.63
N ALA A 133 -2.68 -12.40 11.03
CA ALA A 133 -2.12 -11.37 10.16
C ALA A 133 -3.22 -10.56 9.44
N CYS A 134 -4.13 -9.91 10.20
CA CYS A 134 -5.20 -9.12 9.58
C CYS A 134 -4.58 -8.01 8.74
N ASP A 135 -4.72 -8.13 7.44
CA ASP A 135 -4.45 -7.11 6.43
C ASP A 135 -5.19 -7.54 5.13
N PRO A 136 -5.82 -6.64 4.35
CA PRO A 136 -6.05 -5.20 4.55
C PRO A 136 -7.29 -4.87 5.35
N VAL A 137 -7.57 -3.56 5.46
CA VAL A 137 -8.92 -3.04 5.75
C VAL A 137 -9.34 -1.91 4.81
N ARG A 138 -10.49 -2.04 4.13
CA ARG A 138 -11.08 -0.97 3.32
C ARG A 138 -12.57 -0.79 3.52
N ARG A 139 -13.03 0.46 3.40
CA ARG A 139 -14.47 0.79 3.38
C ARG A 139 -15.03 0.65 1.96
N THR A 140 -16.21 0.05 1.84
CA THR A 140 -16.92 -0.05 0.56
C THR A 140 -17.86 1.13 0.34
N ALA A 141 -18.19 1.41 -0.93
CA ALA A 141 -19.18 2.45 -1.27
C ALA A 141 -20.60 2.11 -0.80
N TRP A 142 -20.86 0.86 -0.41
CA TRP A 142 -22.17 0.39 0.05
C TRP A 142 -22.24 0.19 1.57
N GLY A 143 -21.33 0.80 2.31
CA GLY A 143 -21.42 0.92 3.77
C GLY A 143 -21.06 -0.36 4.51
N THR A 144 -20.02 -1.04 4.05
CA THR A 144 -19.38 -2.15 4.76
C THR A 144 -17.88 -1.91 4.91
N ILE A 145 -17.25 -2.70 5.78
CA ILE A 145 -15.80 -2.83 5.89
C ILE A 145 -15.42 -4.20 5.32
N VAL A 146 -14.38 -4.24 4.50
CA VAL A 146 -13.76 -5.47 4.02
C VAL A 146 -12.42 -5.61 4.70
N ILE A 147 -12.10 -6.83 5.13
CA ILE A 147 -10.81 -7.17 5.73
C ILE A 147 -10.22 -8.45 5.14
N GLY A 148 -8.90 -8.59 5.13
CA GLY A 148 -8.20 -9.80 4.70
C GLY A 148 -7.40 -10.49 5.81
N GLU A 149 -6.60 -11.48 5.39
CA GLU A 149 -5.54 -12.11 6.18
C GLU A 149 -4.33 -12.31 5.27
N GLU A 150 -3.14 -11.98 5.76
CA GLU A 150 -1.87 -12.08 5.08
C GLU A 150 -1.19 -13.43 5.39
N THR A 151 -1.88 -14.54 5.07
CA THR A 151 -1.42 -15.89 5.49
C THR A 151 -1.30 -16.88 4.33
N GLY A 152 -0.95 -16.39 3.15
CA GLY A 152 -0.67 -17.19 1.96
C GLY A 152 -1.88 -17.90 1.34
N GLY A 153 -1.61 -18.74 0.34
CA GLY A 153 -2.64 -19.53 -0.36
C GLY A 153 -2.99 -20.86 0.30
N GLY A 154 -3.80 -21.66 -0.40
CA GLY A 154 -4.15 -23.03 0.00
C GLY A 154 -5.26 -23.16 1.07
N PRO A 155 -5.51 -24.38 1.61
CA PRO A 155 -6.68 -24.67 2.46
C PRO A 155 -6.73 -23.93 3.80
N GLU A 156 -5.58 -23.48 4.31
CA GLU A 156 -5.43 -22.68 5.54
C GLU A 156 -4.99 -21.24 5.21
N GLY A 157 -4.94 -20.89 3.92
CA GLY A 157 -4.51 -19.57 3.45
C GLY A 157 -5.47 -18.45 3.85
N GLY A 158 -5.00 -17.22 3.67
CA GLY A 158 -5.71 -16.00 4.03
C GLY A 158 -7.04 -15.86 3.30
N ARG A 159 -8.03 -15.24 3.93
CA ARG A 159 -9.37 -15.07 3.36
C ARG A 159 -9.82 -13.62 3.49
N LEU A 160 -10.69 -13.22 2.57
CA LEU A 160 -11.40 -11.96 2.65
C LEU A 160 -12.73 -12.12 3.43
N TYR A 161 -13.00 -11.18 4.33
CA TYR A 161 -14.23 -11.08 5.11
C TYR A 161 -14.92 -9.73 4.86
N GLU A 162 -16.22 -9.68 5.08
CA GLU A 162 -16.98 -8.43 5.01
C GLU A 162 -17.84 -8.24 6.26
N LEU A 163 -17.73 -7.05 6.84
CA LEU A 163 -18.42 -6.57 8.02
C LEU A 163 -19.44 -5.50 7.63
N ILE A 164 -20.72 -5.76 7.89
CA ILE A 164 -21.77 -4.73 7.91
C ILE A 164 -21.86 -4.14 9.32
N ASP A 165 -22.27 -2.88 9.46
CA ASP A 165 -22.55 -2.26 10.77
C ASP A 165 -21.42 -2.43 11.84
N PRO A 166 -20.21 -1.86 11.60
CA PRO A 166 -19.07 -1.98 12.51
C PRO A 166 -19.30 -1.34 13.88
N LEU A 167 -20.29 -0.45 14.03
CA LEU A 167 -20.58 0.22 15.31
C LEU A 167 -21.42 -0.64 16.26
N HIS A 168 -22.20 -1.59 15.75
CA HIS A 168 -22.97 -2.53 16.57
C HIS A 168 -22.38 -3.95 16.60
N THR A 169 -21.13 -4.10 16.14
CA THR A 169 -20.37 -5.36 16.19
C THR A 169 -19.20 -5.23 17.16
N THR A 170 -19.08 -6.10 18.16
CA THR A 170 -18.04 -5.99 19.21
C THR A 170 -17.74 -7.34 19.84
N GLY A 171 -16.45 -7.67 20.00
CA GLY A 171 -15.98 -8.88 20.68
C GLY A 171 -16.41 -10.19 20.01
N VAL A 172 -16.57 -10.18 18.68
CA VAL A 172 -16.86 -11.38 17.89
C VAL A 172 -15.56 -12.17 17.69
N THR A 173 -15.66 -13.48 17.58
CA THR A 173 -14.54 -14.39 17.30
C THR A 173 -14.80 -15.15 15.99
N LEU A 174 -13.79 -15.17 15.13
CA LEU A 174 -13.70 -16.01 13.95
C LEU A 174 -13.07 -17.37 14.31
N ASP A 175 -13.70 -18.46 13.87
CA ASP A 175 -13.05 -19.76 13.73
C ASP A 175 -12.55 -19.90 12.29
N ARG A 176 -11.23 -19.77 12.08
CA ARG A 176 -10.60 -19.80 10.74
C ARG A 176 -10.85 -21.10 10.01
N SER A 177 -10.83 -22.22 10.73
CA SER A 177 -11.01 -23.55 10.12
C SER A 177 -12.39 -23.70 9.47
N THR A 178 -13.42 -23.13 10.08
CA THR A 178 -14.80 -23.23 9.60
C THR A 178 -15.30 -21.97 8.89
N GLY A 179 -14.61 -20.85 9.02
CA GLY A 179 -15.05 -19.54 8.56
C GLY A 179 -16.26 -18.99 9.34
N ARG A 180 -16.52 -19.52 10.54
CA ARG A 180 -17.69 -19.17 11.33
C ARG A 180 -17.40 -18.06 12.32
N PHE A 181 -18.28 -17.06 12.36
CA PHE A 181 -18.28 -16.01 13.37
C PHE A 181 -19.21 -16.37 14.53
N SER A 182 -18.76 -16.15 15.78
CA SER A 182 -19.53 -16.43 16.99
C SER A 182 -19.07 -15.56 18.16
N GLY A 183 -19.78 -15.64 19.30
CA GLY A 183 -19.49 -14.79 20.46
C GLY A 183 -19.83 -13.31 20.23
N GLY A 184 -19.58 -12.49 21.25
CA GLY A 184 -19.78 -11.04 21.17
C GLY A 184 -21.19 -10.58 20.83
N THR A 185 -21.29 -9.35 20.33
CA THR A 185 -22.50 -8.76 19.74
C THR A 185 -22.28 -8.54 18.26
N GLY A 186 -23.29 -8.83 17.44
CA GLY A 186 -23.24 -8.58 15.99
C GLY A 186 -22.51 -9.64 15.17
N ALA A 187 -22.32 -10.87 15.66
CA ALA A 187 -21.63 -11.92 14.89
C ALA A 187 -22.23 -12.20 13.49
N ALA A 188 -23.56 -12.02 13.33
CA ALA A 188 -24.25 -12.16 12.05
C ALA A 188 -23.95 -11.02 11.05
N ASN A 189 -23.26 -9.97 11.51
CA ASN A 189 -22.82 -8.86 10.68
C ASN A 189 -21.51 -9.15 9.93
N LEU A 190 -20.93 -10.33 10.09
CA LEU A 190 -19.71 -10.77 9.43
C LEU A 190 -19.99 -11.97 8.51
N THR A 191 -19.31 -12.01 7.37
CA THR A 191 -19.30 -13.18 6.47
C THR A 191 -17.94 -13.32 5.79
N VAL A 192 -17.59 -14.56 5.46
CA VAL A 192 -16.49 -14.87 4.53
C VAL A 192 -16.92 -14.54 3.10
N ARG A 193 -15.98 -14.11 2.26
CA ARG A 193 -16.13 -13.89 0.81
C ARG A 193 -15.32 -14.90 0.00
N PRO A 194 -15.70 -16.20 -0.01
CA PRO A 194 -14.90 -17.28 -0.61
C PRO A 194 -14.76 -17.17 -2.13
N GLY A 195 -15.61 -16.40 -2.80
CA GLY A 195 -15.50 -16.15 -4.24
C GLY A 195 -14.31 -15.28 -4.62
N VAL A 196 -13.70 -14.57 -3.66
CA VAL A 196 -12.51 -13.73 -3.90
C VAL A 196 -11.21 -14.56 -3.85
N GLY A 197 -11.22 -15.72 -3.18
CA GLY A 197 -10.07 -16.63 -3.12
C GLY A 197 -9.19 -16.47 -1.90
N ARG A 198 -8.06 -17.17 -1.92
CA ARG A 198 -7.07 -17.23 -0.85
C ARG A 198 -5.67 -16.94 -1.32
N MET A 199 -4.97 -16.14 -0.53
CA MET A 199 -3.64 -15.58 -0.79
C MET A 199 -3.19 -14.83 0.48
N SER A 200 -1.95 -14.36 0.49
CA SER A 200 -1.54 -13.30 1.41
C SER A 200 -2.17 -11.99 0.93
N TYR A 201 -3.26 -11.56 1.55
CA TYR A 201 -3.84 -10.27 1.21
C TYR A 201 -3.05 -9.17 1.91
N GLU A 202 -2.64 -8.17 1.14
CA GLU A 202 -2.08 -6.91 1.66
C GLU A 202 -2.85 -5.75 1.00
N GLY A 203 -2.52 -5.32 -0.21
CA GLY A 203 -3.29 -4.26 -0.88
C GLY A 203 -4.62 -4.69 -1.51
N ILE A 204 -5.71 -3.99 -1.19
CA ILE A 204 -6.99 -4.06 -1.92
C ILE A 204 -7.52 -2.68 -2.37
N SER A 205 -8.04 -2.62 -3.59
CA SER A 205 -8.72 -1.47 -4.18
C SER A 205 -10.15 -1.80 -4.55
N VAL A 206 -11.12 -1.17 -3.86
CA VAL A 206 -12.56 -1.45 -4.00
C VAL A 206 -13.25 -0.34 -4.79
N LEU A 207 -13.72 -0.62 -6.01
CA LEU A 207 -14.49 0.34 -6.79
C LEU A 207 -15.95 0.41 -6.32
N PRO A 208 -16.65 1.54 -6.54
CA PRO A 208 -18.04 1.72 -6.10
C PRO A 208 -19.05 0.71 -6.67
N ASN A 209 -18.75 0.12 -7.82
CA ASN A 209 -19.58 -0.91 -8.45
C ASN A 209 -19.30 -2.33 -7.93
N GLY A 210 -18.32 -2.50 -7.04
CA GLY A 210 -17.92 -3.79 -6.48
C GLY A 210 -16.86 -4.54 -7.28
N LEU A 211 -16.24 -3.90 -8.28
CA LEU A 211 -15.00 -4.41 -8.86
C LEU A 211 -13.88 -4.28 -7.82
N LEU A 212 -13.08 -5.33 -7.69
CA LEU A 212 -12.01 -5.40 -6.69
C LEU A 212 -10.70 -5.77 -7.37
N TYR A 213 -9.66 -4.99 -7.11
CA TYR A 213 -8.27 -5.30 -7.46
C TYR A 213 -7.50 -5.55 -6.18
N TYR A 214 -6.60 -6.52 -6.20
CA TYR A 214 -5.91 -6.99 -5.01
C TYR A 214 -4.67 -7.79 -5.39
N ALA A 215 -3.70 -7.89 -4.50
CA ALA A 215 -2.40 -8.47 -4.79
C ALA A 215 -1.96 -9.47 -3.71
N ASP A 216 -1.29 -10.55 -4.13
CA ASP A 216 -0.76 -11.58 -3.24
C ASP A 216 0.61 -11.14 -2.70
N GLU A 217 0.72 -10.83 -1.40
CA GLU A 217 2.01 -10.44 -0.80
C GLU A 217 2.92 -11.65 -0.63
N ASN A 218 3.55 -12.06 -1.73
CA ASN A 218 4.46 -13.18 -1.73
C ASN A 218 5.74 -12.86 -2.49
N ARG A 219 6.88 -13.26 -1.94
CA ARG A 219 8.19 -13.08 -2.56
C ARG A 219 8.50 -14.20 -3.56
N PRO A 220 9.27 -13.95 -4.64
CA PRO A 220 9.84 -15.01 -5.44
C PRO A 220 10.69 -15.97 -4.58
N ASP A 221 10.45 -17.29 -4.69
CA ASP A 221 11.27 -18.32 -4.02
C ASP A 221 11.67 -19.44 -5.01
N LYS A 222 12.97 -19.75 -5.09
CA LYS A 222 13.54 -20.89 -5.86
C LYS A 222 12.99 -21.04 -7.29
N GLY A 223 12.77 -19.92 -7.97
CA GLY A 223 12.26 -19.88 -9.35
C GLY A 223 10.74 -19.87 -9.46
N ALA A 224 10.01 -19.95 -8.35
CA ALA A 224 8.61 -19.55 -8.31
C ALA A 224 8.49 -18.03 -8.51
N PRO A 225 7.49 -17.56 -9.27
CA PRO A 225 7.18 -16.13 -9.33
C PRO A 225 6.77 -15.62 -7.93
N GLY A 226 6.95 -14.32 -7.69
CA GLY A 226 6.33 -13.67 -6.54
C GLY A 226 4.83 -13.44 -6.75
N GLY A 227 4.27 -12.55 -5.96
CA GLY A 227 2.87 -12.17 -5.91
C GLY A 227 2.30 -11.66 -7.22
N ALA A 228 1.10 -12.12 -7.60
CA ALA A 228 0.40 -11.59 -8.76
C ALA A 228 -0.73 -10.62 -8.37
N LEU A 229 -1.10 -9.78 -9.33
CA LEU A 229 -2.29 -8.94 -9.25
C LEU A 229 -3.52 -9.73 -9.70
N PHE A 230 -4.59 -9.63 -8.92
CA PHE A 230 -5.88 -10.24 -9.17
C PHE A 230 -6.98 -9.19 -9.32
N LYS A 231 -8.06 -9.62 -9.99
CA LYS A 231 -9.25 -8.84 -10.23
C LYS A 231 -10.47 -9.71 -10.00
N PHE A 232 -11.37 -9.28 -9.13
CA PHE A 232 -12.67 -9.90 -8.91
C PHE A 232 -13.75 -9.06 -9.59
N VAL A 233 -14.51 -9.70 -10.48
CA VAL A 233 -15.64 -9.11 -11.19
C VAL A 233 -16.94 -9.67 -10.59
N PRO A 234 -17.79 -8.82 -9.98
CA PRO A 234 -19.05 -9.27 -9.38
C PRO A 234 -20.05 -9.68 -10.46
N ASP A 235 -20.85 -10.73 -10.21
CA ASP A 235 -21.94 -11.13 -11.13
C ASP A 235 -23.02 -10.04 -11.21
N LYS A 236 -23.17 -9.28 -10.13
CA LYS A 236 -24.13 -8.18 -9.99
C LYS A 236 -23.38 -6.92 -9.55
N PRO A 237 -22.74 -6.19 -10.49
CA PRO A 237 -22.13 -4.91 -10.18
C PRO A 237 -23.18 -3.92 -9.69
N ARG A 238 -22.80 -3.04 -8.77
CA ARG A 238 -23.69 -1.98 -8.28
C ARG A 238 -23.79 -0.85 -9.27
N ALA A 239 -25.00 -0.32 -9.43
CA ALA A 239 -25.20 0.94 -10.08
C ALA A 239 -24.67 2.09 -9.21
N ALA A 240 -24.22 3.17 -9.87
CA ALA A 240 -23.76 4.37 -9.18
C ALA A 240 -24.89 4.99 -8.34
N GLY A 241 -24.54 5.53 -7.17
CA GLY A 241 -25.47 6.25 -6.29
C GLY A 241 -26.46 5.37 -5.50
N VAL A 242 -26.40 4.04 -5.61
CA VAL A 242 -27.21 3.15 -4.78
C VAL A 242 -26.69 3.18 -3.34
N GLY A 243 -27.57 3.53 -2.39
CA GLY A 243 -27.25 3.65 -0.97
C GLY A 243 -26.81 2.34 -0.29
N PRO A 244 -26.48 2.38 1.01
CA PRO A 244 -25.90 1.24 1.72
C PRO A 244 -26.73 -0.05 1.64
N ILE A 245 -26.07 -1.20 1.73
CA ILE A 245 -26.79 -2.48 1.87
C ILE A 245 -27.39 -2.62 3.27
N HIS A 246 -28.40 -3.48 3.39
CA HIS A 246 -29.01 -3.86 4.66
C HIS A 246 -28.73 -5.32 5.04
N ARG A 247 -28.29 -6.14 4.07
CA ARG A 247 -27.90 -7.53 4.28
C ARG A 247 -26.66 -7.86 3.49
N LEU A 248 -25.75 -8.65 4.06
CA LEU A 248 -24.51 -9.08 3.41
C LEU A 248 -24.72 -9.84 2.09
N SER A 249 -25.89 -10.45 1.87
CA SER A 249 -26.26 -11.08 0.60
C SER A 249 -26.50 -10.10 -0.55
N GLU A 250 -26.60 -8.79 -0.27
CA GLU A 250 -26.77 -7.71 -1.26
C GLU A 250 -25.41 -7.13 -1.70
N SER A 251 -24.32 -7.56 -1.07
CA SER A 251 -22.96 -7.14 -1.45
C SER A 251 -22.57 -7.71 -2.82
N PRO A 252 -21.87 -6.93 -3.66
CA PRO A 252 -21.26 -7.41 -4.90
C PRO A 252 -20.29 -8.57 -4.69
N PHE A 253 -19.66 -8.66 -3.51
CA PHE A 253 -18.74 -9.73 -3.16
C PHE A 253 -19.46 -11.05 -2.81
N ALA A 254 -20.79 -11.09 -2.84
CA ALA A 254 -21.54 -12.31 -2.62
C ALA A 254 -21.35 -13.35 -3.74
N SER A 255 -21.11 -12.92 -4.99
CA SER A 255 -20.79 -13.82 -6.11
C SER A 255 -20.12 -13.07 -7.26
N GLY A 256 -19.23 -13.76 -7.98
CA GLY A 256 -18.47 -13.19 -9.09
C GLY A 256 -17.37 -14.13 -9.57
N ARG A 257 -16.40 -13.58 -10.30
CA ARG A 257 -15.31 -14.34 -10.93
C ARG A 257 -13.96 -13.66 -10.71
N VAL A 258 -12.93 -14.46 -10.50
CA VAL A 258 -11.56 -13.99 -10.33
C VAL A 258 -10.77 -14.13 -11.63
N TYR A 259 -9.93 -13.15 -11.89
CA TYR A 259 -8.95 -13.12 -12.96
C TYR A 259 -7.58 -12.76 -12.41
N GLY A 260 -6.53 -13.37 -12.94
CA GLY A 260 -5.15 -13.04 -12.64
C GLY A 260 -4.50 -12.24 -13.77
N LEU A 261 -3.64 -11.29 -13.45
CA LEU A 261 -2.94 -10.49 -14.44
C LEU A 261 -1.80 -11.27 -15.09
N ARG A 262 -1.75 -11.28 -16.41
CA ARG A 262 -0.59 -11.73 -17.17
C ARG A 262 -0.19 -10.68 -18.19
N LEU A 263 1.00 -10.12 -18.00
CA LEU A 263 1.61 -9.16 -18.91
C LEU A 263 2.31 -9.87 -20.07
N GLY A 264 2.47 -9.13 -21.17
CA GLY A 264 2.98 -9.65 -22.44
C GLY A 264 1.87 -9.74 -23.47
N ARG A 265 2.08 -9.07 -24.60
CA ARG A 265 1.09 -8.99 -25.68
C ARG A 265 1.68 -9.34 -27.05
N TYR A 266 2.99 -9.53 -27.16
CA TYR A 266 3.61 -9.90 -28.43
C TYR A 266 3.03 -11.22 -28.93
N GLU A 267 2.74 -11.26 -30.24
CA GLU A 267 2.15 -12.42 -30.93
C GLU A 267 0.92 -13.06 -30.24
N GLY A 268 0.06 -12.22 -29.65
CA GLY A 268 -1.15 -12.69 -28.96
C GLY A 268 -0.89 -13.14 -27.53
N GLY A 269 0.12 -12.57 -26.87
CA GLY A 269 0.45 -12.83 -25.47
C GLY A 269 1.27 -14.10 -25.29
N ARG A 270 2.31 -14.28 -26.12
CA ARG A 270 3.26 -15.40 -26.04
C ARG A 270 4.54 -15.06 -25.27
N ASP A 271 4.78 -13.78 -25.02
CA ASP A 271 5.96 -13.19 -24.38
C ASP A 271 5.77 -12.93 -22.87
N TYR A 272 4.97 -13.76 -22.19
CA TYR A 272 4.86 -13.68 -20.73
C TYR A 272 6.06 -14.35 -20.05
N GLY A 273 6.49 -13.79 -18.92
CA GLY A 273 7.58 -14.35 -18.10
C GLY A 273 8.55 -13.27 -17.60
N GLN A 274 9.75 -13.72 -17.22
CA GLN A 274 10.83 -12.81 -16.79
C GLN A 274 11.16 -11.80 -17.89
N GLY A 275 11.25 -10.53 -17.51
CA GLY A 275 11.43 -9.41 -18.45
C GLY A 275 10.12 -8.72 -18.86
N THR A 276 8.95 -9.25 -18.49
CA THR A 276 7.63 -8.69 -18.82
C THR A 276 6.88 -8.29 -17.55
N GLN A 277 7.51 -7.46 -16.71
CA GLN A 277 6.96 -6.98 -15.42
C GLN A 277 6.12 -5.69 -15.56
N THR A 278 6.24 -5.00 -16.69
CA THR A 278 5.48 -3.78 -17.02
C THR A 278 4.93 -3.87 -18.44
N GLY A 279 4.05 -2.93 -18.81
CA GLY A 279 3.40 -2.88 -20.11
C GLY A 279 1.99 -3.48 -20.10
N GLN A 280 1.46 -3.75 -21.29
CA GLN A 280 0.10 -4.26 -21.47
C GLN A 280 0.00 -5.77 -21.26
N GLY A 281 -1.17 -6.23 -20.84
CA GLY A 281 -1.43 -7.64 -20.60
C GLY A 281 -2.87 -8.06 -20.88
N ALA A 282 -3.27 -9.14 -20.20
CA ALA A 282 -4.61 -9.68 -20.21
C ALA A 282 -5.00 -10.20 -18.82
N TRP A 283 -6.31 -10.17 -18.54
CA TRP A 283 -6.92 -10.82 -17.39
C TRP A 283 -7.21 -12.29 -17.71
N ILE A 284 -6.46 -13.19 -17.10
CA ILE A 284 -6.59 -14.63 -17.28
C ILE A 284 -7.61 -15.17 -16.28
N PRO A 285 -8.69 -15.84 -16.72
CA PRO A 285 -9.69 -16.35 -15.81
C PRO A 285 -9.08 -17.41 -14.88
N VAL A 286 -9.26 -17.23 -13.58
CA VAL A 286 -8.99 -18.28 -12.59
C VAL A 286 -10.14 -19.29 -12.66
N PRO A 287 -9.86 -20.62 -12.69
CA PRO A 287 -10.91 -21.62 -12.75
C PRO A 287 -11.96 -21.44 -11.65
N ASP A 288 -13.24 -21.53 -12.01
CA ASP A 288 -14.35 -21.34 -11.09
C ASP A 288 -14.40 -22.47 -10.06
N ARG A 289 -14.09 -22.11 -8.81
CA ARG A 289 -14.12 -22.99 -7.65
C ARG A 289 -14.46 -22.15 -6.43
N THR A 290 -15.10 -22.76 -5.44
CA THR A 290 -15.21 -22.14 -4.12
C THR A 290 -13.81 -22.04 -3.53
N ASP A 291 -13.47 -20.85 -3.01
CA ASP A 291 -12.25 -20.64 -2.22
C ASP A 291 -10.97 -21.02 -3.02
N PRO A 292 -10.74 -20.41 -4.21
CA PRO A 292 -9.57 -20.71 -5.03
C PRO A 292 -8.28 -20.34 -4.32
N ASP A 293 -7.28 -21.21 -4.43
CA ASP A 293 -5.90 -20.91 -4.06
C ASP A 293 -5.27 -20.03 -5.15
N LEU A 294 -5.14 -18.74 -4.88
CA LEU A 294 -4.65 -17.75 -5.83
C LEU A 294 -3.14 -17.70 -5.92
N THR A 295 -2.43 -17.89 -4.80
CA THR A 295 -0.96 -18.08 -4.81
C THR A 295 -0.57 -19.25 -5.71
N GLY A 296 -1.26 -20.39 -5.60
CA GLY A 296 -1.07 -21.51 -6.52
C GLY A 296 -1.45 -21.21 -7.97
N ALA A 297 -2.46 -20.35 -8.18
CA ALA A 297 -2.91 -19.95 -9.52
C ALA A 297 -1.85 -19.11 -10.26
N THR A 298 -1.04 -18.33 -9.54
CA THR A 298 0.05 -17.52 -10.12
C THR A 298 0.96 -18.36 -11.00
N ALA A 299 1.54 -19.43 -10.45
CA ALA A 299 2.40 -20.32 -11.22
C ALA A 299 1.62 -21.12 -12.27
N ALA A 300 0.44 -21.64 -11.91
CA ALA A 300 -0.35 -22.53 -12.77
C ALA A 300 -0.89 -21.84 -14.03
N LEU A 301 -1.15 -20.53 -13.98
CA LEU A 301 -1.68 -19.74 -15.10
C LEU A 301 -0.61 -18.86 -15.77
N HIS A 302 0.64 -18.97 -15.31
CA HIS A 302 1.76 -18.13 -15.74
C HIS A 302 1.45 -16.64 -15.59
N LEU A 303 0.84 -16.26 -14.47
CA LEU A 303 0.57 -14.85 -14.17
C LEU A 303 1.89 -14.09 -13.99
N THR A 304 1.84 -12.78 -14.18
CA THR A 304 2.99 -11.93 -13.89
C THR A 304 3.13 -11.80 -12.38
N GLY A 305 4.18 -12.41 -11.83
CA GLY A 305 4.56 -12.22 -10.43
C GLY A 305 5.47 -11.01 -10.28
N LEU A 306 5.03 -10.04 -9.48
CA LEU A 306 5.81 -8.91 -9.00
C LEU A 306 6.70 -9.37 -7.83
N TYR A 307 7.46 -8.47 -7.21
CA TYR A 307 8.45 -8.87 -6.22
C TYR A 307 7.82 -9.13 -4.85
N ARG A 308 7.00 -8.21 -4.34
CA ARG A 308 6.21 -8.39 -3.12
C ARG A 308 5.16 -7.29 -3.09
N PRO A 309 4.01 -7.50 -3.75
CA PRO A 309 2.94 -6.53 -3.73
C PRO A 309 2.42 -6.28 -2.33
N GLU A 310 2.38 -5.02 -1.93
CA GLU A 310 1.92 -4.54 -0.62
C GLU A 310 0.56 -3.85 -0.78
N ASP A 311 0.34 -2.74 -0.07
CA ASP A 311 -0.87 -1.96 -0.14
C ASP A 311 -1.19 -1.48 -1.57
N MET A 312 -2.48 -1.24 -1.81
CA MET A 312 -3.01 -0.76 -3.06
C MET A 312 -4.12 0.27 -2.82
N ASP A 313 -4.01 1.44 -3.44
CA ASP A 313 -5.06 2.47 -3.37
C ASP A 313 -5.51 2.95 -4.76
N LEU A 314 -6.75 3.44 -4.81
CA LEU A 314 -7.39 3.92 -6.03
C LEU A 314 -7.00 5.36 -6.33
N ASP A 315 -6.71 5.62 -7.60
CA ASP A 315 -6.62 7.00 -8.09
C ASP A 315 -8.03 7.61 -8.16
N GLY A 316 -8.35 8.44 -7.17
CA GLY A 316 -9.64 9.12 -7.10
C GLY A 316 -9.89 10.06 -8.29
N THR A 317 -8.85 10.60 -8.92
CA THR A 317 -8.98 11.46 -10.13
C THR A 317 -9.37 10.62 -11.34
N ALA A 318 -8.69 9.49 -11.56
CA ALA A 318 -9.02 8.57 -12.64
C ALA A 318 -10.43 7.98 -12.48
N LEU A 319 -10.79 7.58 -11.25
CA LEU A 319 -12.12 7.08 -10.94
C LEU A 319 -13.21 8.12 -11.21
N ALA A 320 -12.99 9.38 -10.85
CA ALA A 320 -13.92 10.47 -11.16
C ALA A 320 -14.08 10.70 -12.67
N ALA A 321 -13.05 10.39 -13.47
CA ALA A 321 -13.10 10.38 -14.93
C ALA A 321 -13.68 9.09 -15.53
N GLY A 322 -14.19 8.17 -14.71
CA GLY A 322 -14.74 6.88 -15.13
C GLY A 322 -13.69 5.89 -15.62
N GLN A 323 -12.42 6.10 -15.27
CA GLN A 323 -11.30 5.20 -15.58
C GLN A 323 -10.92 4.38 -14.35
N VAL A 324 -10.29 3.23 -14.59
CA VAL A 324 -9.62 2.45 -13.57
C VAL A 324 -8.14 2.81 -13.58
N ARG A 325 -7.66 3.35 -12.46
CA ARG A 325 -6.25 3.41 -12.11
C ARG A 325 -6.09 3.12 -10.62
N ALA A 326 -5.21 2.20 -10.28
CA ALA A 326 -4.82 1.87 -8.92
C ALA A 326 -3.30 1.79 -8.88
N CYS A 327 -2.69 2.19 -7.78
CA CYS A 327 -1.26 2.01 -7.59
C CYS A 327 -1.04 1.01 -6.46
N VAL A 328 0.00 0.21 -6.59
CA VAL A 328 0.43 -0.82 -5.66
C VAL A 328 1.91 -0.62 -5.40
N ASN A 329 2.28 -0.77 -4.14
CA ASN A 329 3.67 -0.76 -3.74
C ASN A 329 4.24 -2.17 -3.81
N GLU A 330 5.54 -2.25 -4.04
CA GLU A 330 6.31 -3.48 -4.11
C GLU A 330 7.50 -3.34 -3.16
N THR A 331 7.43 -3.95 -1.99
CA THR A 331 8.56 -3.89 -1.03
C THR A 331 9.74 -4.67 -1.56
N GLY A 332 10.93 -4.09 -1.51
CA GLY A 332 12.16 -4.73 -1.95
C GLY A 332 12.81 -5.68 -0.93
N ASN A 333 14.12 -5.83 -1.09
CA ASN A 333 15.05 -6.44 -0.14
C ASN A 333 16.37 -5.67 -0.28
N GLU A 334 16.55 -4.66 0.57
CA GLU A 334 17.70 -3.77 0.50
C GLU A 334 18.99 -4.49 0.88
N ASP A 335 19.03 -5.06 2.07
CA ASP A 335 20.25 -5.55 2.71
C ASP A 335 20.93 -6.70 1.94
N GLU A 336 20.15 -7.64 1.42
CA GLU A 336 20.70 -8.82 0.76
C GLU A 336 20.77 -8.68 -0.77
N ALA A 337 19.80 -7.99 -1.36
CA ALA A 337 19.60 -8.00 -2.80
C ALA A 337 19.85 -6.66 -3.49
N GLN A 338 20.03 -5.57 -2.74
CA GLN A 338 20.05 -4.22 -3.32
C GLN A 338 18.83 -4.05 -4.24
N ASN A 339 17.66 -4.40 -3.73
CA ASN A 339 16.38 -4.14 -4.35
C ASN A 339 15.61 -3.21 -3.41
N TRP A 340 15.40 -1.96 -3.80
CA TRP A 340 14.74 -0.96 -2.96
C TRP A 340 13.22 -0.97 -3.10
N GLY A 341 12.67 -1.85 -3.95
CA GLY A 341 11.25 -1.89 -4.25
C GLY A 341 10.84 -0.83 -5.28
N GLU A 342 9.54 -0.66 -5.45
CA GLU A 342 8.96 0.31 -6.38
C GLU A 342 7.46 0.53 -6.09
N SER A 343 6.89 1.64 -6.56
CA SER A 343 5.45 1.77 -6.71
C SER A 343 5.11 1.62 -8.19
N VAL A 344 4.16 0.76 -8.52
CA VAL A 344 3.65 0.57 -9.89
C VAL A 344 2.16 0.89 -9.95
N CYS A 345 1.68 1.33 -11.10
CA CYS A 345 0.26 1.63 -11.29
C CYS A 345 -0.37 0.77 -12.38
N LEU A 346 -1.48 0.14 -12.01
CA LEU A 346 -2.39 -0.57 -12.88
C LEU A 346 -3.37 0.42 -13.51
N THR A 347 -3.55 0.34 -14.83
CA THR A 347 -4.71 0.89 -15.52
C THR A 347 -5.50 -0.22 -16.17
N ASP A 348 -6.83 -0.10 -16.19
CA ASP A 348 -7.73 -1.12 -16.77
C ASP A 348 -8.88 -0.47 -17.56
N GLY A 349 -8.54 0.55 -18.34
CA GLY A 349 -9.48 1.29 -19.17
C GLY A 349 -10.64 1.93 -18.39
N THR A 350 -11.82 1.97 -18.98
CA THR A 350 -13.01 2.50 -18.31
C THR A 350 -13.56 1.53 -17.27
N VAL A 351 -14.20 2.04 -16.21
CA VAL A 351 -14.89 1.21 -15.20
C VAL A 351 -15.88 0.24 -15.87
N ALA A 352 -16.61 0.70 -16.89
CA ALA A 352 -17.56 -0.13 -17.63
C ALA A 352 -16.88 -1.30 -18.36
N ALA A 353 -15.78 -1.02 -19.08
CA ALA A 353 -15.02 -2.05 -19.79
C ALA A 353 -14.34 -3.03 -18.82
N ALA A 354 -13.81 -2.53 -17.71
CA ALA A 354 -13.23 -3.36 -16.66
C ALA A 354 -14.27 -4.32 -16.05
N THR A 355 -15.49 -3.83 -15.81
CA THR A 355 -16.61 -4.61 -15.24
C THR A 355 -17.03 -5.77 -16.13
N THR A 356 -16.95 -5.62 -17.45
CA THR A 356 -17.25 -6.72 -18.38
C THR A 356 -16.02 -7.54 -18.76
N ASN A 357 -14.88 -7.30 -18.09
CA ASN A 357 -13.58 -7.86 -18.42
C ASN A 357 -13.16 -7.68 -19.89
N ALA A 358 -13.53 -6.55 -20.50
CA ALA A 358 -13.23 -6.20 -21.88
C ALA A 358 -12.07 -5.20 -22.02
N ALA A 359 -11.61 -4.64 -20.91
CA ALA A 359 -10.46 -3.73 -20.87
C ALA A 359 -9.13 -4.46 -21.10
N ILE A 360 -8.12 -3.68 -21.52
CA ILE A 360 -6.74 -4.14 -21.65
C ILE A 360 -5.98 -3.58 -20.44
N PRO A 361 -5.54 -4.43 -19.50
CA PRO A 361 -4.78 -3.96 -18.36
C PRO A 361 -3.37 -3.55 -18.77
N GLN A 362 -2.80 -2.60 -18.04
CA GLN A 362 -1.41 -2.19 -18.17
C GLN A 362 -0.81 -1.85 -16.81
N ILE A 363 0.44 -2.27 -16.59
CA ILE A 363 1.27 -1.87 -15.45
C ILE A 363 2.34 -0.91 -15.93
N GLN A 364 2.56 0.17 -15.18
CA GLN A 364 3.66 1.12 -15.40
C GLN A 364 4.36 1.39 -14.09
N LEU A 365 5.69 1.53 -14.16
CA LEU A 365 6.48 2.04 -13.05
C LEU A 365 6.05 3.48 -12.75
N PHE A 366 5.73 3.78 -11.50
CA PHE A 366 5.32 5.11 -11.07
C PHE A 366 6.40 5.77 -10.21
N VAL A 367 6.90 5.09 -9.18
CA VAL A 367 8.01 5.56 -8.35
C VAL A 367 9.06 4.45 -8.28
N PRO A 368 10.24 4.60 -8.90
CA PRO A 368 11.33 3.65 -8.69
C PRO A 368 11.85 3.75 -7.25
N GLY A 369 12.09 2.61 -6.62
CA GLY A 369 12.86 2.57 -5.38
C GLY A 369 14.31 2.98 -5.62
N SER A 370 14.93 3.48 -4.57
CA SER A 370 16.33 3.87 -4.52
C SER A 370 16.82 3.82 -3.07
N PRO A 371 18.12 4.00 -2.78
CA PRO A 371 18.55 4.17 -1.40
C PRO A 371 17.78 5.29 -0.67
N ALA A 372 17.31 6.32 -1.37
CA ALA A 372 16.52 7.36 -0.71
C ALA A 372 15.05 6.99 -0.48
N VAL A 373 14.46 6.13 -1.33
CA VAL A 373 13.06 5.71 -1.25
C VAL A 373 13.05 4.19 -1.25
N ASN A 374 13.04 3.58 -0.07
CA ASN A 374 13.29 2.16 0.09
C ASN A 374 12.12 1.42 0.73
N MET A 375 11.91 0.18 0.28
CA MET A 375 10.88 -0.73 0.78
C MET A 375 9.51 -0.04 0.92
N PRO A 376 8.99 0.53 -0.19
CA PRO A 376 7.67 1.13 -0.17
C PRO A 376 6.66 0.04 0.17
N ASP A 377 5.88 0.30 1.23
CA ASP A 377 4.95 -0.65 1.82
C ASP A 377 3.52 -0.17 1.58
N ASN A 378 2.99 0.76 2.39
CA ASN A 378 1.66 1.31 2.09
C ASN A 378 1.65 2.57 1.23
N LEU A 379 0.49 2.90 0.66
CA LEU A 379 0.30 4.15 -0.06
C LEU A 379 -1.10 4.73 0.07
N ALA A 380 -1.17 6.07 0.10
CA ALA A 380 -2.42 6.80 0.23
C ALA A 380 -2.59 7.82 -0.90
N PHE A 381 -3.70 7.73 -1.65
CA PHE A 381 -4.09 8.77 -2.59
C PHE A 381 -4.66 9.98 -1.84
N ARG A 382 -4.20 11.19 -2.18
CA ARG A 382 -4.68 12.44 -1.57
C ARG A 382 -5.80 13.08 -2.40
N PRO A 383 -7.06 13.12 -1.91
CA PRO A 383 -8.16 13.76 -2.61
C PRO A 383 -7.93 15.25 -2.88
N GLY A 384 -8.53 15.74 -3.98
CA GLY A 384 -8.47 17.15 -4.38
C GLY A 384 -7.17 17.61 -5.03
N ARG A 385 -6.05 16.92 -4.76
CA ARG A 385 -4.73 17.27 -5.31
C ARG A 385 -4.11 16.20 -6.19
N GLY A 386 -4.43 14.93 -5.95
CA GLY A 386 -3.98 13.82 -6.79
C GLY A 386 -2.54 13.38 -6.55
N THR A 387 -1.92 13.83 -5.44
CA THR A 387 -0.62 13.33 -5.00
C THR A 387 -0.77 12.01 -4.28
N TRP A 388 0.28 11.19 -4.33
CA TRP A 388 0.39 9.94 -3.60
C TRP A 388 1.30 10.14 -2.39
N VAL A 389 0.97 9.52 -1.27
CA VAL A 389 1.87 9.45 -0.11
C VAL A 389 2.31 8.00 0.03
N VAL A 390 3.60 7.74 -0.20
CA VAL A 390 4.22 6.40 -0.06
C VAL A 390 4.81 6.30 1.34
N HIS A 391 4.60 5.15 1.99
CA HIS A 391 5.11 4.84 3.32
C HIS A 391 6.20 3.79 3.19
N GLU A 392 7.29 3.94 3.92
CA GLU A 392 8.36 2.95 3.96
C GLU A 392 8.19 2.00 5.14
N ASP A 393 8.46 0.71 4.88
CA ASP A 393 8.73 -0.32 5.89
C ASP A 393 10.11 -0.95 5.63
N GLY A 394 11.10 -0.05 5.58
CA GLY A 394 12.52 -0.30 5.34
C GLY A 394 13.30 -0.75 6.57
N ASP A 395 14.42 -1.43 6.30
CA ASP A 395 15.50 -1.63 7.26
C ASP A 395 16.06 -0.25 7.58
N THR A 396 16.13 0.08 8.86
CA THR A 396 16.52 1.41 9.32
C THR A 396 18.00 1.53 9.67
N GLU A 397 18.77 0.45 9.53
CA GLU A 397 20.21 0.42 9.75
C GLU A 397 20.86 -0.54 8.75
N SER A 398 21.37 0.00 7.64
CA SER A 398 22.10 -0.77 6.63
C SER A 398 23.56 -0.32 6.52
N ASP A 399 24.45 -1.20 6.01
CA ASP A 399 25.84 -0.85 5.71
C ASP A 399 25.94 0.27 4.64
N LEU A 400 24.89 0.44 3.83
CA LEU A 400 24.84 1.40 2.73
C LEU A 400 24.47 2.81 3.21
N GLN A 401 23.53 2.90 4.14
CA GLN A 401 22.90 4.17 4.53
C GLN A 401 23.20 4.58 5.98
N GLY A 402 23.68 3.63 6.80
CA GLY A 402 23.72 3.78 8.24
C GLY A 402 22.31 3.87 8.82
N PHE A 403 22.20 4.41 10.03
CA PHE A 403 20.89 4.60 10.66
C PHE A 403 20.06 5.69 9.95
N HIS A 404 18.85 5.33 9.50
CA HIS A 404 17.81 6.23 9.00
C HIS A 404 16.42 5.78 9.46
N GLY A 405 15.50 6.72 9.66
CA GLY A 405 14.09 6.40 9.90
C GLY A 405 13.35 6.04 8.62
N ASN A 406 12.26 5.29 8.75
CA ASN A 406 11.27 5.11 7.71
C ASN A 406 10.53 6.42 7.41
N ASP A 407 10.35 6.75 6.15
CA ASP A 407 9.84 8.03 5.70
C ASP A 407 8.40 7.98 5.13
N LEU A 408 7.78 9.16 5.08
CA LEU A 408 6.63 9.41 4.21
C LEU A 408 7.08 10.26 3.02
N TRP A 409 6.75 9.82 1.81
CA TRP A 409 7.07 10.50 0.56
C TRP A 409 5.83 11.03 -0.12
N SER A 410 5.72 12.35 -0.31
CA SER A 410 4.67 12.93 -1.16
C SER A 410 5.15 12.96 -2.61
N CYS A 411 4.54 12.12 -3.45
CA CYS A 411 4.82 11.99 -4.87
C CYS A 411 3.74 12.64 -5.72
N LEU A 412 4.17 13.34 -6.77
CA LEU A 412 3.27 13.96 -7.74
C LEU A 412 2.66 12.90 -8.68
N PRO A 413 1.48 13.15 -9.25
CA PRO A 413 1.02 12.35 -10.38
C PRO A 413 2.00 12.46 -11.55
N ASP A 414 1.98 11.47 -12.44
CA ASP A 414 2.66 11.54 -13.74
C ASP A 414 2.10 12.69 -14.58
N GLY A 415 3.01 13.47 -15.14
CA GLY A 415 2.74 14.71 -15.84
C GLY A 415 2.44 14.51 -17.32
N SER A 416 3.17 15.22 -18.17
CA SER A 416 3.06 15.11 -19.64
C SER A 416 4.42 14.86 -20.29
N ASP A 417 5.40 14.50 -19.48
CA ASP A 417 6.73 14.15 -19.92
C ASP A 417 6.77 12.66 -20.32
N PRO A 418 7.89 12.19 -20.91
CA PRO A 418 7.87 10.93 -21.66
C PRO A 418 8.15 9.68 -20.81
N ASP A 419 8.49 9.81 -19.52
CA ASP A 419 8.94 8.67 -18.71
C ASP A 419 7.81 7.93 -17.98
N LEU A 420 6.59 8.48 -17.99
CA LEU A 420 5.36 7.90 -17.43
C LEU A 420 5.45 7.65 -15.91
N GLN A 421 6.34 8.35 -15.22
CA GLN A 421 6.62 8.23 -13.79
C GLN A 421 6.13 9.46 -13.03
N SER A 422 6.14 9.41 -11.71
CA SER A 422 5.90 10.57 -10.86
C SER A 422 6.78 11.76 -11.27
N ASP A 423 6.18 12.94 -11.39
CA ASP A 423 6.87 14.21 -11.66
C ASP A 423 7.85 14.64 -10.54
N GLY A 424 7.89 13.89 -9.43
CA GLY A 424 8.82 14.07 -8.33
C GLY A 424 8.23 13.66 -6.99
N CYS A 425 9.10 13.29 -6.06
CA CYS A 425 8.74 12.97 -4.68
C CYS A 425 9.55 13.82 -3.72
N ILE A 426 8.90 14.25 -2.63
CA ILE A 426 9.57 14.94 -1.51
C ILE A 426 9.29 14.18 -0.21
N ARG A 427 10.28 14.16 0.69
CA ARG A 427 10.10 13.62 2.04
C ARG A 427 9.31 14.59 2.90
N VAL A 428 8.22 14.12 3.48
CA VAL A 428 7.29 14.94 4.28
C VAL A 428 7.21 14.54 5.75
N ALA A 429 7.60 13.31 6.08
CA ALA A 429 7.76 12.85 7.46
C ALA A 429 8.85 11.78 7.54
N THR A 430 9.34 11.54 8.75
CA THR A 430 10.30 10.48 9.07
C THR A 430 10.05 9.98 10.50
N VAL A 431 10.20 8.68 10.73
CA VAL A 431 10.11 8.08 12.07
C VAL A 431 11.42 8.30 12.82
N ASN A 432 11.35 8.75 14.07
CA ASN A 432 12.51 8.97 14.95
C ASN A 432 12.84 7.73 15.78
N ASP A 433 12.74 6.55 15.17
CA ASP A 433 12.91 5.25 15.84
C ASP A 433 13.29 4.17 14.81
N PRO A 434 14.42 3.45 15.00
CA PRO A 434 14.83 2.38 14.09
C PRO A 434 13.82 1.25 13.98
N MET A 435 13.05 0.98 15.01
CA MET A 435 12.12 -0.15 14.95
C MET A 435 10.78 0.22 14.34
N GLY A 436 10.53 1.52 14.10
CA GLY A 436 9.23 2.00 13.73
C GLY A 436 9.06 2.19 12.23
N SER A 437 7.88 1.86 11.73
CA SER A 437 7.44 2.14 10.36
C SER A 437 6.08 2.82 10.35
N PHE A 438 5.82 3.53 9.26
CA PHE A 438 4.50 4.09 9.00
C PHE A 438 3.64 3.04 8.34
N THR A 439 2.38 2.96 8.77
CA THR A 439 1.43 2.08 8.12
C THR A 439 0.01 2.64 8.06
N GLY A 440 -0.76 2.17 7.08
CA GLY A 440 -2.21 2.33 7.05
C GLY A 440 -2.72 3.75 6.88
N GLY A 441 -1.92 4.60 6.26
CA GLY A 441 -2.27 5.99 5.99
C GLY A 441 -3.55 6.11 5.15
N VAL A 442 -4.50 6.90 5.63
CA VAL A 442 -5.75 7.21 4.90
C VAL A 442 -6.09 8.68 5.02
N PHE A 443 -6.38 9.32 3.87
CA PHE A 443 -6.83 10.71 3.85
C PHE A 443 -8.33 10.83 4.09
N ASP A 444 -8.71 11.92 4.77
CA ASP A 444 -10.09 12.39 4.72
C ASP A 444 -10.46 12.91 3.32
N ALA A 445 -11.75 13.11 3.05
CA ALA A 445 -12.23 13.56 1.74
C ALA A 445 -11.74 14.97 1.35
N THR A 446 -11.24 15.74 2.32
CA THR A 446 -10.68 17.07 2.06
C THR A 446 -9.21 16.99 1.62
N GLY A 447 -8.56 15.85 1.82
CA GLY A 447 -7.12 15.68 1.63
C GLY A 447 -6.30 16.56 2.58
N ARG A 448 -6.85 16.95 3.74
CA ARG A 448 -6.16 17.84 4.70
C ARG A 448 -5.71 17.14 5.97
N HIS A 449 -6.22 15.93 6.19
CA HIS A 449 -5.88 15.08 7.32
C HIS A 449 -5.48 13.71 6.78
N LEU A 450 -4.26 13.28 7.11
CA LEU A 450 -3.78 11.92 6.92
C LEU A 450 -3.81 11.23 8.29
N TYR A 451 -4.62 10.19 8.43
CA TYR A 451 -4.61 9.32 9.60
C TYR A 451 -3.67 8.18 9.31
N VAL A 452 -2.61 8.03 10.10
CA VAL A 452 -1.53 7.04 9.86
C VAL A 452 -1.09 6.45 11.19
N ILE A 453 -0.68 5.19 11.17
CA ILE A 453 -0.20 4.48 12.36
C ILE A 453 1.32 4.40 12.30
N VAL A 454 1.98 4.54 13.44
CA VAL A 454 3.39 4.16 13.61
C VAL A 454 3.40 2.81 14.33
N GLN A 455 3.78 1.75 13.63
CA GLN A 455 3.88 0.39 14.16
C GLN A 455 5.30 0.02 14.56
N TYR A 456 5.48 -1.14 15.21
CA TYR A 456 6.75 -1.71 15.68
C TYR A 456 7.67 -0.82 16.54
N ASN A 457 7.21 0.39 16.89
CA ASN A 457 8.02 1.37 17.59
C ASN A 457 8.34 0.99 19.05
N VAL A 458 9.35 1.69 19.58
CA VAL A 458 10.02 1.53 20.87
C VAL A 458 9.07 1.62 22.08
N THR A 459 7.89 2.21 21.94
CA THR A 459 6.89 2.25 23.02
C THR A 459 6.38 0.84 23.35
N GLY A 460 6.36 -0.07 22.38
CA GLY A 460 5.68 -1.36 22.46
C GLY A 460 4.17 -1.29 22.21
N TYR A 461 3.70 -0.19 21.60
CA TYR A 461 2.32 0.03 21.18
C TYR A 461 2.27 0.66 19.79
N GLY A 462 1.21 0.40 19.03
CA GLY A 462 0.89 1.19 17.85
C GLY A 462 0.44 2.61 18.24
N VAL A 463 0.86 3.61 17.47
CA VAL A 463 0.49 5.01 17.70
C VAL A 463 -0.24 5.56 16.47
N LEU A 464 -1.54 5.83 16.63
CA LEU A 464 -2.35 6.49 15.60
C LEU A 464 -2.18 8.00 15.66
N LEU A 465 -1.77 8.57 14.54
CA LEU A 465 -1.54 10.00 14.33
C LEU A 465 -2.59 10.56 13.35
N ASP A 466 -2.95 11.82 13.57
CA ASP A 466 -3.64 12.69 12.62
C ASP A 466 -2.64 13.77 12.18
N ILE A 467 -2.12 13.61 10.96
CA ILE A 467 -1.20 14.56 10.33
C ILE A 467 -2.02 15.54 9.48
N SER A 468 -2.05 16.79 9.94
CA SER A 468 -2.78 17.90 9.32
C SER A 468 -1.84 18.94 8.71
N GLY A 469 -2.38 19.97 8.06
CA GLY A 469 -1.60 21.09 7.50
C GLY A 469 -1.30 20.96 6.00
N TRP A 470 -1.80 19.90 5.36
CA TRP A 470 -1.77 19.73 3.91
C TRP A 470 -2.64 20.80 3.21
N LYS A 471 -2.10 21.44 2.18
CA LYS A 471 -2.76 22.56 1.46
C LYS A 471 -3.35 22.16 0.12
#